data_AF-A0A374BNX6-F1
#
_entry.id   AF-A0A374BNX6-F1
#
_cell.length_a   1.000
_cell.length_b   1.000
_cell.length_c   1.000
_cell.angle_alpha   90.00
_cell.angle_beta   90.00
_cell.angle_gamma   90.00
#
_symmetry.space_group_name_H-M   'P 1'
#
loop_
_entity.id
_entity.type
_entity.pdbx_description
1 polymer ?
#
loop_
_entity_poly.entity_id
_entity_poly.type
_entity_poly.pdbx_seq_one_letter_code
_entity_poly.pdbx_strand_id
1 'polypeptide(L)'
;MNSYGACYKSKCDMDKELLTKFQSVVDSFNRKEFTSHDFIKKFLEKYEDDYRDIFSVKTLQTTHAQLARLLSENAKALGITKSEKTLSENFHGKKSFVQGWKFLIVYLVAFVCTSMEMSAQTFLSIPNPEEDNVVMSQMHKVIRDKEYYPDDLKIMALYVKL
;
A
#
# COMPACT_ATOMS: atom_id res chain seq x y z
N MET A 1 -21.46 -23.32 -24.97
CA MET A 1 -21.57 -21.85 -25.03
C MET A 1 -21.26 -21.30 -23.66
N ASN A 2 -20.03 -20.83 -23.45
CA ASN A 2 -19.65 -20.19 -22.19
C ASN A 2 -20.27 -18.80 -22.18
N SER A 3 -21.27 -18.60 -21.30
CA SER A 3 -21.90 -17.30 -21.09
C SER A 3 -20.95 -16.46 -20.25
N TYR A 4 -20.01 -15.79 -20.92
CA TYR A 4 -19.12 -14.82 -20.29
C TYR A 4 -19.92 -13.54 -19.95
N GLY A 5 -20.62 -13.59 -18.82
CA GLY A 5 -21.09 -12.45 -18.05
C GLY A 5 -22.04 -11.48 -18.79
N ALA A 6 -23.35 -11.71 -18.64
CA ALA A 6 -24.31 -10.63 -18.84
C ALA A 6 -24.09 -9.56 -17.75
N CYS A 7 -23.38 -8.47 -18.06
CA CYS A 7 -23.27 -7.31 -17.18
C CYS A 7 -24.66 -6.63 -17.04
N TYR A 8 -25.50 -7.16 -16.14
CA TYR A 8 -26.74 -6.54 -15.72
C TYR A 8 -26.55 -5.91 -14.34
N LYS A 9 -26.39 -4.58 -14.34
CA LYS A 9 -26.89 -3.66 -13.30
C LYS A 9 -26.66 -4.04 -11.82
N SER A 10 -25.54 -4.66 -11.46
CA SER A 10 -24.98 -4.70 -10.09
C SER A 10 -23.71 -5.55 -10.15
N LYS A 11 -22.54 -4.95 -9.87
CA LYS A 11 -21.21 -5.62 -9.73
C LYS A 11 -20.88 -6.65 -10.84
N CYS A 12 -20.09 -6.26 -11.84
CA CYS A 12 -19.53 -7.25 -12.80
C CYS A 12 -18.42 -8.05 -12.09
N ASP A 13 -18.81 -9.01 -11.26
CA ASP A 13 -17.92 -10.06 -10.82
C ASP A 13 -17.59 -10.87 -12.07
N MET A 14 -16.35 -10.74 -12.51
CA MET A 14 -15.79 -11.47 -13.65
C MET A 14 -15.95 -12.97 -13.40
N ASP A 15 -16.25 -13.75 -14.45
CA ASP A 15 -16.27 -15.20 -14.28
C ASP A 15 -14.88 -15.70 -13.83
N LYS A 16 -14.86 -16.78 -13.06
CA LYS A 16 -13.64 -17.28 -12.42
C LYS A 16 -12.56 -17.66 -13.44
N GLU A 17 -12.94 -18.09 -14.63
CA GLU A 17 -12.02 -18.47 -15.69
C GLU A 17 -11.34 -17.22 -16.26
N LEU A 18 -12.11 -16.20 -16.61
CA LEU A 18 -11.59 -14.93 -17.11
C LEU A 18 -10.76 -14.20 -16.04
N LEU A 19 -11.12 -14.28 -14.76
CA LEU A 19 -10.32 -13.73 -13.67
C LEU A 19 -8.95 -14.41 -13.58
N THR A 20 -8.92 -15.73 -13.76
CA THR A 20 -7.67 -16.50 -13.78
C THR A 20 -6.79 -16.11 -14.97
N LYS A 21 -7.39 -15.87 -16.14
CA LYS A 21 -6.68 -15.37 -17.34
C LYS A 21 -6.13 -13.96 -17.12
N PHE A 22 -6.91 -13.07 -16.50
CA PHE A 22 -6.45 -11.74 -16.13
C PHE A 22 -5.27 -11.80 -15.16
N GLN A 23 -5.36 -12.62 -14.11
CA GLN A 23 -4.28 -12.82 -13.14
C GLN A 23 -3.01 -13.32 -13.83
N SER A 24 -3.13 -14.32 -14.69
CA SER A 24 -2.02 -14.87 -15.49
C SER A 24 -1.32 -13.83 -16.38
N VAL A 25 -2.04 -12.82 -16.88
CA VAL A 25 -1.43 -11.69 -17.61
C VAL A 25 -0.75 -10.73 -16.64
N VAL A 26 -1.41 -10.37 -15.55
CA VAL A 26 -0.87 -9.47 -14.51
C VAL A 26 0.45 -10.02 -13.95
N ASP A 27 0.50 -11.30 -13.62
CA ASP A 27 1.68 -11.97 -13.07
C ASP A 27 2.84 -12.10 -14.08
N SER A 28 2.55 -11.96 -15.38
CA SER A 28 3.57 -12.05 -16.44
C SER A 28 4.39 -10.77 -16.63
N PHE A 29 4.07 -9.68 -15.91
CA PHE A 29 4.82 -8.44 -15.99
C PHE A 29 6.05 -8.48 -15.07
N ASN A 30 7.25 -8.43 -15.66
CA ASN A 30 8.52 -8.38 -14.93
C ASN A 30 8.92 -6.96 -14.47
N ARG A 31 7.95 -6.09 -14.19
CA ARG A 31 8.18 -4.67 -13.84
C ARG A 31 7.22 -4.21 -12.77
N LYS A 32 7.54 -3.11 -12.09
CA LYS A 32 6.75 -2.59 -10.95
C LYS A 32 5.40 -1.99 -11.34
N GLU A 33 5.24 -1.61 -12.61
CA GLU A 33 4.03 -0.98 -13.12
C GLU A 33 3.76 -1.34 -14.58
N PHE A 34 2.51 -1.25 -15.02
CA PHE A 34 2.10 -1.47 -16.41
C PHE A 34 0.92 -0.58 -16.77
N THR A 35 0.65 -0.38 -18.06
CA THR A 35 -0.50 0.40 -18.54
C THR A 35 -1.64 -0.50 -19.01
N SER A 36 -2.85 0.05 -19.12
CA SER A 36 -3.97 -0.68 -19.73
C SER A 36 -3.66 -1.17 -21.15
N HIS A 37 -2.87 -0.43 -21.94
CA HIS A 37 -2.44 -0.90 -23.27
C HIS A 37 -1.53 -2.12 -23.20
N ASP A 38 -0.57 -2.12 -22.27
CA ASP A 38 0.31 -3.26 -22.08
C ASP A 38 -0.47 -4.52 -21.70
N PHE A 39 -1.46 -4.37 -20.83
CA PHE A 39 -2.35 -5.45 -20.42
C PHE A 39 -3.11 -6.01 -21.63
N ILE A 40 -3.78 -5.14 -22.40
CA ILE A 40 -4.56 -5.55 -23.58
C ILE A 40 -3.66 -6.27 -24.59
N LYS A 41 -2.45 -5.76 -24.84
CA LYS A 41 -1.50 -6.37 -25.77
C LYS A 41 -1.13 -7.79 -25.33
N LYS A 42 -0.72 -7.98 -24.07
CA LYS A 42 -0.39 -9.31 -23.55
C LYS A 42 -1.59 -10.25 -23.46
N PHE A 43 -2.78 -9.72 -23.15
CA PHE A 43 -4.01 -10.51 -23.14
C PHE A 43 -4.31 -11.05 -24.54
N LEU A 44 -4.23 -10.20 -25.56
CA LEU A 44 -4.39 -10.61 -26.96
C LEU A 44 -3.32 -11.64 -27.38
N GLU A 45 -2.06 -11.41 -27.01
CA GLU A 45 -0.94 -12.33 -27.33
C GLU A 45 -1.12 -13.73 -26.70
N LYS A 46 -1.73 -13.82 -25.51
CA LYS A 46 -1.82 -15.08 -24.74
C LYS A 46 -3.18 -15.77 -24.88
N TYR A 47 -4.24 -15.02 -25.15
CA TYR A 47 -5.63 -15.48 -25.12
C TYR A 47 -6.40 -14.93 -26.34
N GLU A 48 -5.86 -15.09 -27.55
CA GLU A 48 -6.45 -14.54 -28.77
C GLU A 48 -7.88 -15.06 -29.02
N ASP A 49 -8.11 -16.37 -28.87
CA ASP A 49 -9.43 -16.98 -29.08
C ASP A 49 -10.45 -16.44 -28.08
N ASP A 50 -10.09 -16.34 -26.79
CA ASP A 50 -10.96 -15.74 -25.77
C ASP A 50 -11.23 -14.26 -26.07
N TYR A 51 -10.21 -13.53 -26.53
CA TYR A 51 -10.38 -12.14 -26.92
C TYR A 51 -11.40 -12.01 -28.07
N ARG A 52 -11.31 -12.89 -29.07
CA ARG A 52 -12.25 -12.92 -30.20
C ARG A 52 -13.64 -13.34 -29.74
N ASP A 53 -13.77 -14.39 -28.95
CA ASP A 53 -15.07 -14.92 -28.55
C ASP A 53 -15.82 -13.98 -27.61
N ILE A 54 -15.14 -13.45 -26.58
CA ILE A 54 -15.76 -12.63 -25.54
C ILE A 54 -16.08 -11.22 -26.08
N PHE A 55 -15.29 -10.72 -27.02
CA PHE A 55 -15.37 -9.33 -27.46
C PHE A 55 -15.66 -9.12 -28.96
N SER A 56 -15.98 -10.18 -29.71
CA SER A 56 -16.30 -10.14 -31.17
C SER A 56 -17.46 -9.21 -31.53
N VAL A 57 -18.44 -9.04 -30.65
CA VAL A 57 -19.69 -8.31 -30.95
C VAL A 57 -19.48 -6.79 -30.92
N LYS A 58 -18.27 -6.31 -30.62
CA LYS A 58 -17.98 -4.90 -30.33
C LYS A 58 -16.88 -4.36 -31.24
N THR A 59 -16.89 -3.04 -31.43
CA THR A 59 -15.76 -2.36 -32.07
C THR A 59 -14.50 -2.55 -31.21
N LEU A 60 -13.32 -2.53 -31.84
CA LEU A 60 -12.03 -2.65 -31.16
C LEU A 60 -11.88 -1.63 -30.01
N GLN A 61 -12.36 -0.39 -30.22
CA GLN A 61 -12.36 0.64 -29.19
C GLN A 61 -13.24 0.27 -28.00
N THR A 62 -14.46 -0.23 -28.26
CA THR A 62 -15.39 -0.64 -27.21
C THR A 62 -14.86 -1.87 -26.44
N THR A 63 -14.22 -2.80 -27.14
CA THR A 63 -13.55 -3.97 -26.54
C THR A 63 -12.43 -3.55 -25.60
N HIS A 64 -11.54 -2.67 -26.04
CA HIS A 64 -10.46 -2.17 -25.20
C HIS A 64 -10.98 -1.41 -23.97
N ALA A 65 -12.04 -0.61 -24.14
CA ALA A 65 -12.69 0.09 -23.03
C ALA A 65 -13.30 -0.90 -22.03
N GLN A 66 -13.90 -1.99 -22.51
CA GLN A 66 -14.48 -3.03 -21.66
C GLN A 66 -13.39 -3.81 -20.89
N LEU A 67 -12.29 -4.17 -21.54
CA LEU A 67 -11.13 -4.79 -20.87
C LEU A 67 -10.55 -3.87 -19.79
N ALA A 68 -10.35 -2.59 -20.10
CA ALA A 68 -9.84 -1.61 -19.14
C ALA A 68 -10.81 -1.42 -17.95
N ARG A 69 -12.13 -1.46 -18.22
CA ARG A 69 -13.16 -1.41 -17.19
C ARG A 69 -13.11 -2.65 -16.29
N LEU A 70 -13.09 -3.84 -16.88
CA LEU A 70 -13.00 -5.11 -16.14
C LEU A 70 -11.74 -5.18 -15.28
N LEU A 71 -10.60 -4.75 -15.81
CA LEU A 71 -9.35 -4.62 -15.08
C LEU A 71 -9.51 -3.67 -13.87
N SER A 72 -10.18 -2.53 -14.06
CA SER A 72 -10.41 -1.57 -12.98
C SER A 72 -11.40 -2.05 -11.93
N GLU A 73 -12.46 -2.76 -12.32
CA GLU A 73 -13.46 -3.27 -11.39
C GLU A 73 -12.89 -4.43 -10.55
N ASN A 74 -11.95 -5.20 -11.11
CA ASN A 74 -11.33 -6.36 -10.46
C ASN A 74 -9.92 -6.09 -9.89
N ALA A 75 -9.47 -4.84 -9.88
CA ALA A 75 -8.10 -4.46 -9.47
C ALA A 75 -7.70 -5.03 -8.10
N LYS A 76 -8.61 -4.99 -7.12
CA LYS A 76 -8.38 -5.54 -5.77
C LYS A 76 -8.16 -7.05 -5.80
N ALA A 77 -8.97 -7.78 -6.56
CA ALA A 77 -8.84 -9.23 -6.70
C ALA A 77 -7.54 -9.62 -7.43
N LEU A 78 -7.09 -8.76 -8.35
CA LEU A 78 -5.87 -8.92 -9.12
C LEU A 78 -4.59 -8.46 -8.40
N GLY A 79 -4.70 -7.94 -7.17
CA GLY A 79 -3.54 -7.45 -6.43
C GLY A 79 -2.89 -6.21 -7.05
N ILE A 80 -3.65 -5.37 -7.78
CA ILE A 80 -3.16 -4.14 -8.42
C ILE A 80 -3.91 -2.90 -7.94
N THR A 81 -3.28 -1.74 -8.08
CA THR A 81 -3.86 -0.43 -7.78
C THR A 81 -3.59 0.56 -8.90
N LYS A 82 -4.46 1.57 -9.05
CA LYS A 82 -4.27 2.64 -10.02
C LYS A 82 -3.06 3.49 -9.65
N SER A 83 -2.22 3.78 -10.62
CA SER A 83 -1.17 4.80 -10.51
C SER A 83 -1.53 6.04 -11.31
N GLU A 84 -0.60 6.97 -11.41
CA GLU A 84 -0.73 8.12 -12.32
C GLU A 84 -0.94 7.67 -13.76
N LYS A 85 -1.60 8.54 -14.53
CA LYS A 85 -1.75 8.33 -15.97
C LYS A 85 -0.42 8.55 -16.64
N THR A 86 -0.03 7.64 -17.50
CA THR A 86 1.22 7.70 -18.25
C THR A 86 0.95 7.79 -19.73
N LEU A 87 1.87 8.42 -20.45
CA LEU A 87 1.81 8.50 -21.90
C LEU A 87 2.16 7.12 -22.46
N SER A 88 1.21 6.50 -23.15
CA SER A 88 1.42 5.19 -23.79
C SER A 88 1.00 5.24 -25.26
N GLU A 89 1.77 4.56 -26.08
CA GLU A 89 1.49 4.37 -27.50
C GLU A 89 0.41 3.30 -27.66
N ASN A 90 -0.62 3.58 -28.46
CA ASN A 90 -1.63 2.60 -28.82
C ASN A 90 -1.18 1.74 -30.01
N PHE A 91 -2.00 0.76 -30.39
CA PHE A 91 -1.75 -0.14 -31.52
C PHE A 91 -1.59 0.58 -32.88
N HIS A 92 -1.95 1.86 -32.99
CA HIS A 92 -1.82 2.68 -34.19
C HIS A 92 -0.64 3.67 -34.13
N GLY A 93 0.26 3.52 -33.15
CA GLY A 93 1.40 4.42 -32.98
C GLY A 93 1.06 5.79 -32.39
N LYS A 94 -0.19 5.99 -31.94
CA LYS A 94 -0.63 7.27 -31.35
C LYS A 94 -0.43 7.26 -29.85
N LYS A 95 0.24 8.30 -29.34
CA LYS A 95 0.45 8.49 -27.90
C LYS A 95 -0.80 9.09 -27.26
N SER A 96 -1.22 8.51 -26.14
CA SER A 96 -2.35 9.01 -25.35
C SER A 96 -2.09 8.76 -23.86
N PHE A 97 -2.70 9.59 -23.00
CA PHE A 97 -2.65 9.36 -21.56
C PHE A 97 -3.55 8.18 -21.19
N VAL A 98 -2.95 7.12 -20.69
CA VAL A 98 -3.64 5.90 -20.27
C VAL A 98 -3.46 5.65 -18.78
N GLN A 99 -4.36 4.84 -18.22
CA GLN A 99 -4.27 4.45 -16.82
C GLN A 99 -3.06 3.52 -16.60
N GLY A 100 -2.19 3.90 -15.68
CA GLY A 100 -1.13 3.04 -15.14
C GLY A 100 -1.61 2.22 -13.94
N TRP A 101 -0.92 1.12 -13.68
CA TRP A 101 -1.21 0.14 -12.63
C TRP A 101 0.06 -0.26 -11.91
N LYS A 102 -0.01 -0.39 -10.58
CA LYS A 102 1.08 -0.85 -9.71
C LYS A 102 0.63 -2.06 -8.88
N PHE A 103 1.56 -2.95 -8.54
CA PHE A 103 1.26 -4.11 -7.69
C PHE A 103 1.10 -3.71 -6.22
N LEU A 104 0.03 -4.20 -5.57
CA LEU A 104 -0.29 -3.91 -4.17
C LEU A 104 0.79 -4.42 -3.21
N ILE A 105 1.37 -5.60 -3.46
CA ILE A 105 2.41 -6.18 -2.59
C ILE A 105 3.66 -5.29 -2.56
N VAL A 106 4.08 -4.77 -3.72
CA VAL A 106 5.24 -3.86 -3.80
C VAL A 106 4.96 -2.56 -3.04
N TYR A 107 3.73 -2.06 -3.11
CA TYR A 107 3.32 -0.86 -2.39
C TYR A 107 3.29 -1.06 -0.87
N LEU A 108 2.78 -2.20 -0.39
CA LEU A 108 2.72 -2.52 1.03
C LEU A 108 4.12 -2.76 1.63
N VAL A 109 5.01 -3.47 0.92
CA VAL A 109 6.40 -3.66 1.38
C VAL A 109 7.13 -2.32 1.47
N ALA A 110 7.00 -1.46 0.45
CA ALA A 110 7.59 -0.13 0.49
C ALA A 110 7.06 0.70 1.67
N PHE A 111 5.76 0.65 1.95
CA PHE A 111 5.14 1.38 3.07
C PHE A 111 5.61 0.88 4.45
N VAL A 112 5.76 -0.42 4.64
CA VAL A 112 6.27 -0.99 5.90
C VAL A 112 7.75 -0.67 6.09
N CYS A 113 8.56 -0.77 5.03
CA CYS A 113 10.00 -0.47 5.11
C CYS A 113 10.27 1.00 5.46
N THR A 114 9.55 1.95 4.85
CA THR A 114 9.71 3.38 5.19
C THR A 114 9.22 3.71 6.61
N SER A 115 8.20 3.00 7.10
CA SER A 115 7.70 3.18 8.47
C SER A 115 8.70 2.69 9.52
N MET A 116 9.45 1.61 9.24
CA MET A 116 10.51 1.11 10.13
C MET A 116 11.70 2.07 10.20
N GLU A 117 12.12 2.67 9.08
CA GLU A 117 13.21 3.65 9.06
C GLU A 117 12.90 4.89 9.91
N MET A 118 11.64 5.34 9.90
CA MET A 118 11.20 6.50 10.70
C MET A 118 11.21 6.20 12.21
N SER A 119 10.96 4.95 12.61
CA SER A 119 11.05 4.51 14.01
C SER A 119 12.50 4.34 14.50
N ALA A 120 13.43 4.01 13.61
CA ALA A 120 14.84 3.85 13.95
C ALA A 120 15.55 5.19 14.22
N GLN A 121 15.14 6.26 13.54
CA GLN A 121 15.68 7.60 13.79
C GLN A 121 15.26 8.17 15.16
N THR A 122 14.11 7.75 15.68
CA THR A 122 13.67 8.12 17.04
C THR A 122 14.47 7.37 18.13
N PHE A 123 14.93 6.14 17.86
CA PHE A 123 15.73 5.36 18.81
C PHE A 123 17.21 5.75 18.86
N LEU A 124 17.77 6.28 17.76
CA LEU A 124 19.15 6.78 17.72
C LEU A 124 19.30 8.20 18.32
N SER A 125 18.17 8.84 18.66
CA SER A 125 18.15 10.13 19.36
C SER A 125 18.11 9.99 20.88
N ILE A 126 18.26 8.78 21.42
CA ILE A 126 18.45 8.57 22.86
C ILE A 126 19.83 9.15 23.22
N PRO A 127 19.91 10.20 24.06
CA PRO A 127 21.19 10.77 24.45
C PRO A 127 22.03 9.73 25.20
N ASN A 128 23.34 9.79 24.96
CA ASN A 128 24.38 8.93 25.51
C ASN A 128 24.28 8.87 27.06
N PRO A 129 24.27 7.68 27.70
CA PRO A 129 24.19 7.54 29.17
C PRO A 129 25.36 8.16 29.95
N GLU A 130 26.39 8.68 29.29
CA GLU A 130 27.46 9.42 29.95
C GLU A 130 27.09 10.87 30.32
N GLU A 131 26.07 11.49 29.73
CA GLU A 131 25.65 12.85 30.12
C GLU A 131 24.75 12.88 31.38
N ASP A 132 24.20 11.72 31.77
CA ASP A 132 23.35 11.57 32.96
C ASP A 132 24.12 11.75 34.27
N ASN A 133 25.45 11.56 34.29
CA ASN A 133 26.23 11.71 35.52
C ASN A 133 26.40 13.19 35.94
N VAL A 134 26.38 14.14 35.01
CA VAL A 134 26.45 15.58 35.31
C VAL A 134 25.08 16.09 35.75
N VAL A 135 24.01 15.68 35.06
CA VAL A 135 22.64 16.10 35.41
C VAL A 135 22.19 15.49 36.74
N MET A 136 22.47 14.21 36.99
CA MET A 136 22.18 13.57 38.27
C MET A 136 23.04 14.10 39.41
N SER A 137 24.30 14.46 39.17
CA SER A 137 25.15 15.06 40.22
C SER A 137 24.71 16.50 40.55
N GLN A 138 24.22 17.27 39.57
CA GLN A 138 23.65 18.59 39.81
C GLN A 138 22.31 18.50 40.55
N MET A 139 21.44 17.53 40.23
CA MET A 139 20.19 17.29 40.98
C MET A 139 20.44 16.90 42.44
N HIS A 140 21.39 16.00 42.72
CA HIS A 140 21.73 15.63 44.10
C HIS A 140 22.32 16.79 44.92
N LYS A 141 22.97 17.76 44.27
CA LYS A 141 23.49 18.95 44.93
C LYS A 141 22.37 19.91 45.35
N VAL A 142 21.36 20.10 44.48
CA VAL A 142 20.20 20.95 44.77
C VAL A 142 19.31 20.37 45.87
N ILE A 143 19.22 19.04 45.98
CA ILE A 143 18.45 18.37 47.04
C ILE A 143 19.14 18.52 48.41
N ARG A 144 20.47 18.38 48.48
CA ARG A 144 21.22 18.60 49.74
C ARG A 144 21.16 20.03 50.25
N ASP A 145 21.10 21.02 49.36
CA ASP A 145 21.07 22.44 49.75
C ASP A 145 19.65 22.93 50.12
N LYS A 146 18.61 22.09 49.98
CA LYS A 146 17.21 22.45 50.29
C LYS A 146 16.59 21.74 51.49
N GLU A 147 17.34 20.94 52.25
CA GLU A 147 16.91 20.48 53.58
C GLU A 147 17.13 21.56 54.66
N TYR A 148 16.55 22.74 54.43
CA TYR A 148 16.10 23.61 55.52
C TYR A 148 14.60 23.35 55.68
N TYR A 149 14.26 22.35 56.50
CA TYR A 149 12.87 22.17 56.93
C TYR A 149 12.67 22.97 58.22
N PRO A 150 11.67 23.87 58.28
CA PRO A 150 11.39 24.68 59.47
C PRO A 150 10.84 23.79 60.62
N ASP A 151 11.17 24.19 61.85
CA ASP A 151 10.98 23.48 63.13
C ASP A 151 9.52 23.15 63.56
N ASP A 152 8.52 23.26 62.67
CA ASP A 152 7.11 23.36 63.07
C ASP A 152 6.24 22.11 62.88
N LEU A 153 6.81 20.91 62.70
CA LEU A 153 6.06 19.64 62.60
C LEU A 153 6.49 18.60 63.65
N LYS A 154 6.56 19.02 64.92
CA LYS A 154 6.54 18.13 66.10
C LYS A 154 5.11 17.90 66.59
N ILE A 155 4.30 17.05 65.94
CA ILE A 155 3.08 16.51 66.59
C ILE A 155 2.87 15.03 66.20
N MET A 156 3.13 14.17 67.19
CA MET A 156 2.50 12.88 67.49
C MET A 156 2.63 11.70 66.50
N ALA A 157 3.70 10.93 66.67
CA ALA A 157 3.67 9.47 66.51
C ALA A 157 4.70 8.80 67.42
N LEU A 158 4.57 9.06 68.72
CA LEU A 158 5.18 8.26 69.80
C LEU A 158 4.02 7.69 70.62
N TYR A 159 4.12 6.42 71.00
CA TYR A 159 3.09 5.53 71.56
C TYR A 159 2.20 4.92 70.47
N VAL A 160 2.26 3.62 70.19
CA VAL A 160 2.07 2.52 71.15
C VAL A 160 3.04 1.37 70.88
N LYS A 161 3.81 1.02 71.91
CA LYS A 161 4.42 -0.29 72.11
C LYS A 161 3.62 -0.91 73.26
N LEU A 162 2.86 -1.97 72.98
CA LEU A 162 2.51 -3.10 73.86
C LEU A 162 1.64 -4.07 73.05
#